data_AF-A0A8H5DFQ2-F1
#
_entry.id   AF-A0A8H5DFQ2-F1
#
_cell.length_a   1.000
_cell.length_b   1.000
_cell.length_c   1.000
_cell.angle_alpha   90.00
_cell.angle_beta   90.00
_cell.angle_gamma   90.00
#
_symmetry.space_group_name_H-M   'P 1'
#
loop_
_entity.id
_entity.type
_entity.pdbx_description
1 polymer ?
#
loop_
_entity_poly.entity_id
_entity_poly.type
_entity_poly.pdbx_seq_one_letter_code
_entity_poly.pdbx_strand_id
1 'polypeptide(L)' 'MLFKAVIVIANIAGLVAASPVATTTCAPQLICVDAINDCGKWYGSCYDLCSPELAPTPPPCTPTTPTPGTPFPIPTFS' A
#
# COMPACT_ATOMS: atom_id res chain seq x y z
N MET A 1 21.89 -37.09 53.41
CA MET A 1 20.72 -36.37 52.87
C MET A 1 20.90 -34.85 53.00
N LEU A 2 21.91 -34.25 52.35
CA LEU A 2 22.05 -32.77 52.38
C LEU A 2 22.91 -32.21 51.23
N PHE A 3 22.79 -32.78 50.02
CA PHE A 3 23.45 -32.24 48.82
C PHE A 3 22.49 -32.12 47.62
N LYS A 4 21.20 -31.91 47.89
CA LYS A 4 20.15 -31.83 46.85
C LYS A 4 19.32 -30.54 46.87
N ALA A 5 19.68 -29.56 47.70
CA ALA A 5 18.82 -28.40 47.96
C ALA A 5 19.31 -27.05 47.41
N VAL A 6 20.37 -27.01 46.58
CA VAL A 6 20.94 -25.73 46.09
C VAL A 6 20.45 -25.33 44.69
N ILE A 7 19.70 -26.20 43.99
CA ILE A 7 19.24 -25.92 42.62
C ILE A 7 17.77 -25.48 42.60
N VAL A 8 17.35 -24.41 43.30
CA VAL A 8 16.05 -23.78 42.97
C VAL A 8 15.98 -22.31 43.45
N ILE A 9 17.00 -21.47 43.22
CA ILE A 9 16.79 -20.03 43.46
C ILE A 9 17.48 -19.21 42.36
N ALA A 10 16.74 -18.21 41.87
CA ALA A 10 17.13 -17.17 40.92
C ALA A 10 16.88 -17.45 39.44
N ASN A 11 15.60 -17.59 39.02
CA ASN A 11 15.18 -17.21 37.65
C ASN A 11 13.66 -17.01 37.59
N ILE A 12 13.14 -15.93 38.19
CA ILE A 12 11.81 -15.40 37.81
C ILE A 12 11.70 -13.96 38.32
N ALA A 13 12.36 -13.05 37.62
CA ALA A 13 12.06 -11.62 37.68
C ALA A 13 12.06 -11.09 36.24
N GLY A 14 11.01 -11.46 35.52
CA GLY A 14 10.78 -11.05 34.14
C GLY A 14 9.30 -11.11 33.85
N LEU A 15 8.48 -10.44 34.66
CA LEU A 15 7.07 -10.22 34.32
C LEU A 15 7.05 -9.14 33.23
N VAL A 16 7.12 -9.59 31.98
CA VAL A 16 6.90 -8.75 30.81
C VAL A 16 5.50 -8.18 30.95
N ALA A 17 5.39 -6.85 31.07
CA ALA A 17 4.12 -6.16 30.93
C ALA A 17 3.65 -6.37 29.48
N ALA A 18 2.94 -7.47 29.23
CA ALA A 18 2.19 -7.65 28.00
C ALA A 18 1.01 -6.69 28.08
N SER A 19 1.24 -5.45 27.64
CA SER A 19 0.13 -4.54 27.34
C SER A 19 -0.73 -5.24 26.29
N PRO A 20 -2.07 -5.28 26.42
CA PRO A 20 -2.90 -5.77 25.34
C PRO A 20 -2.58 -4.91 24.11
N VAL A 21 -1.91 -5.49 23.12
CA VAL A 21 -1.90 -4.93 21.77
C VAL A 21 -3.37 -4.82 21.44
N ALA A 22 -3.85 -3.57 21.31
CA ALA A 22 -5.16 -3.32 20.76
C ALA A 22 -5.21 -4.08 19.44
N THR A 23 -6.00 -5.14 19.38
CA THR A 23 -6.32 -5.82 18.13
C THR A 23 -7.19 -4.85 17.36
N THR A 24 -6.55 -3.87 16.73
CA THR A 24 -7.17 -3.04 15.71
C THR A 24 -7.73 -4.04 14.69
N THR A 25 -9.04 -3.95 14.43
CA THR A 25 -9.81 -4.92 13.63
C THR A 25 -9.32 -5.07 12.20
N CYS A 26 -8.46 -4.14 11.75
CA CYS A 26 -7.77 -4.20 10.48
C CYS A 26 -6.28 -3.85 10.66
N ALA A 27 -5.38 -4.79 10.41
CA ALA A 27 -3.94 -4.51 10.43
C ALA A 27 -3.57 -3.65 9.20
N PRO A 28 -2.96 -2.46 9.37
CA PRO A 28 -2.65 -1.56 8.28
C PRO A 28 -1.69 -2.24 7.29
N GLN A 29 -2.10 -2.24 6.03
CA GLN A 29 -1.35 -2.83 4.92
C GLN A 29 -1.45 -1.90 3.73
N LEU A 30 -0.30 -1.47 3.20
CA LEU A 30 -0.24 -0.58 2.06
C LEU A 30 -0.32 -1.38 0.76
N ILE A 31 -1.28 -1.07 -0.10
CA ILE A 31 -1.36 -1.58 -1.46
C ILE A 31 -1.22 -0.42 -2.46
N CYS A 32 -0.51 -0.64 -3.56
CA CYS A 32 -0.32 0.34 -4.62
C CYS A 32 -1.01 -0.12 -5.89
N VAL A 33 -1.82 0.77 -6.47
CA VAL A 33 -2.44 0.58 -7.78
C VAL A 33 -1.63 1.37 -8.80
N ASP A 34 -1.26 0.71 -9.90
CA ASP A 34 -0.70 1.33 -11.10
C ASP A 34 -1.40 0.68 -12.30
N ALA A 35 -2.26 1.43 -12.97
CA ALA A 35 -3.17 0.90 -13.96
C ALA A 35 -3.44 1.89 -15.10
N ILE A 36 -3.92 1.37 -16.21
CA ILE A 36 -4.37 2.14 -17.38
C ILE A 36 -5.86 1.86 -17.57
N ASN A 37 -6.67 2.91 -17.71
CA ASN A 37 -8.09 2.74 -18.00
C ASN A 37 -8.36 2.40 -19.47
N ASP A 38 -9.61 2.10 -19.84
CA ASP A 38 -9.99 1.70 -21.21
C ASP A 38 -9.66 2.74 -22.30
N CYS A 39 -9.47 4.00 -21.89
CA CYS A 39 -9.14 5.11 -22.77
C CYS A 39 -7.63 5.44 -22.79
N GLY A 40 -6.78 4.57 -22.23
CA GLY A 40 -5.32 4.72 -22.27
C GLY A 40 -4.76 5.70 -21.24
N LYS A 41 -5.52 6.11 -20.22
CA LYS A 41 -5.04 7.02 -19.18
C LYS A 41 -4.48 6.25 -17.99
N TRP A 42 -3.23 6.54 -17.66
CA TRP A 42 -2.56 6.07 -16.44
C TRP A 42 -3.21 6.68 -15.20
N TYR A 43 -3.36 5.86 -14.17
CA TYR A 43 -3.80 6.28 -12.85
C TYR A 43 -3.24 5.33 -11.80
N GLY A 44 -3.06 5.85 -10.58
CA GLY A 44 -2.50 5.06 -9.51
C GLY A 44 -2.29 5.86 -8.25
N SER A 45 -2.32 5.16 -7.13
CA SER A 45 -1.97 5.65 -5.80
C SER A 45 -1.81 4.44 -4.88
N CYS A 46 -1.07 4.64 -3.79
CA CYS A 46 -1.06 3.68 -2.69
C CYS A 46 -2.11 4.08 -1.65
N TYR A 47 -2.78 3.10 -1.06
CA TYR A 47 -3.76 3.29 0.00
C TYR A 47 -3.65 2.17 1.04
N ASP A 48 -4.14 2.43 2.25
CA ASP A 48 -4.19 1.43 3.31
C ASP A 48 -5.44 0.55 3.11
N LEU A 49 -5.29 -0.78 3.22
CA LEU A 49 -6.42 -1.71 3.13
C LEU A 49 -7.49 -1.48 4.22
N CYS A 50 -7.13 -0.83 5.32
CA CYS A 50 -8.05 -0.40 6.37
C CYS A 50 -8.81 0.88 6.02
N SER A 51 -8.44 1.55 4.93
CA SER A 51 -9.09 2.73 4.38
C SER A 51 -9.42 2.54 2.89
N PRO A 52 -10.31 1.59 2.54
CA PRO A 52 -10.60 1.25 1.16
C PRO A 52 -11.26 2.40 0.38
N GLU A 53 -11.86 3.39 1.07
CA GLU A 53 -12.39 4.59 0.41
C GLU A 53 -11.32 5.46 -0.25
N LEU A 54 -10.05 5.29 0.12
CA LEU A 54 -8.91 6.00 -0.47
C LEU A 54 -8.37 5.31 -1.73
N ALA A 55 -8.96 4.18 -2.15
CA ALA A 55 -8.55 3.49 -3.37
C ALA A 55 -8.68 4.42 -4.60
N PRO A 56 -7.66 4.48 -5.46
CA PRO A 56 -7.70 5.33 -6.64
C PRO A 56 -8.78 4.85 -7.62
N THR A 57 -9.56 5.78 -8.16
CA THR A 57 -10.58 5.50 -9.17
C THR A 57 -10.09 5.89 -10.57
N PRO A 58 -10.51 5.18 -11.62
CA PRO A 58 -10.15 5.52 -12.98
C PRO A 58 -10.64 6.93 -13.37
N PRO A 59 -9.81 7.78 -14.00
CA PRO A 59 -10.26 9.09 -14.46
C PRO A 59 -11.28 8.95 -15.60
N PRO A 60 -12.20 9.93 -15.77
CA PRO A 60 -13.19 9.89 -16.84
C PRO A 60 -12.52 9.99 -18.20
N CYS A 61 -13.04 9.29 -19.20
CA CYS A 61 -12.60 9.46 -20.58
C CYS A 61 -13.03 10.85 -21.08
N THR A 62 -12.06 11.68 -21.44
CA THR A 62 -12.35 12.95 -22.12
C THR A 62 -12.61 12.64 -23.57
N PRO A 63 -13.70 13.14 -24.18
CA PRO A 63 -13.90 12.99 -25.61
C PRO A 63 -12.75 13.69 -26.32
N THR A 64 -12.02 12.94 -27.14
CA THR A 64 -11.02 13.51 -28.03
C THR A 64 -11.77 14.26 -29.11
N THR A 65 -11.94 15.57 -28.96
CA THR A 65 -12.30 16.40 -30.11
C THR A 65 -11.13 16.28 -31.10
N PRO A 66 -11.34 15.78 -32.33
CA PRO A 66 -10.28 15.84 -33.33
C PRO A 66 -9.98 17.31 -33.56
N THR A 67 -8.80 17.76 -33.10
CA THR A 67 -8.27 19.05 -33.51
C THR A 67 -8.18 19.02 -35.03
N PRO A 68 -8.86 19.92 -35.77
CA PRO A 68 -8.69 20.03 -37.21
C PRO A 68 -7.21 20.20 -37.49
N GLY A 69 -6.64 19.24 -38.21
CA GLY A 69 -5.19 19.10 -38.33
C GLY A 69 -4.56 20.39 -38.81
N THR A 70 -3.63 20.92 -38.03
CA THR A 70 -2.52 21.64 -38.63
C THR A 70 -1.81 20.65 -39.55
N PRO A 71 -1.57 21.00 -40.83
CA PRO A 71 -0.80 20.13 -41.71
C PRO A 71 0.53 19.82 -41.02
N PHE A 72 0.82 18.54 -40.77
CA PHE A 72 2.16 18.13 -40.38
C PHE A 72 3.12 18.62 -41.47
N PRO A 73 4.17 19.40 -41.15
CA PRO A 73 5.22 19.67 -42.13
C PRO A 73 5.84 18.31 -42.48
N ILE A 74 5.64 17.87 -43.72
CA ILE A 74 6.28 16.68 -44.27
C ILE A 74 7.79 16.97 -44.25
N PRO A 75 8.64 16.20 -43.54
CA PRO A 75 10.07 16.40 -43.63
C PRO A 75 10.52 16.05 -45.05
N THR A 76 10.81 17.06 -45.86
CA THR A 76 11.54 16.90 -47.12
C THR A 76 12.98 16.55 -46.77
N PHE A 77 13.35 15.29 -46.97
CA PHE A 77 14.75 14.89 -47.03
C PHE A 77 15.35 15.47 -48.31
N SER A 78 16.40 16.27 -48.16
CA SER A 78 17.22 16.83 -49.24
C SER A 78 18.65 16.34 -49.14
#